data_AF-A0A1Z4V458-F1
#
_entry.id   AF-A0A1Z4V458-F1
#
_cell.length_a   1.000
_cell.length_b   1.000
_cell.length_c   1.000
_cell.angle_alpha   90.00
_cell.angle_beta   90.00
_cell.angle_gamma   90.00
#
_symmetry.space_group_name_H-M   'P 1'
#
loop_
_entity.id
_entity.type
_entity.pdbx_description
1 polymer ?
#
loop_
_entity_poly.entity_id
_entity_poly.type
_entity_poly.pdbx_seq_one_letter_code
_entity_poly.pdbx_strand_id
1 'polypeptide(L)' 'MEIHKPDHWPSTVEEAKTIQENLRYQVITTDKLPETIQYVAGVDMGFLEDGTISRAAVAVLSFPDLQIVETADW' A
#
# COMPACT_ATOMS: atom_id res chain seq x y z
N MET A 1 -0.53 -4.09 11.60
CA MET A 1 -1.57 -3.22 11.00
C MET A 1 -2.74 -4.08 10.59
N GLU A 2 -3.97 -3.69 10.90
CA GLU A 2 -5.18 -4.35 10.40
C GLU A 2 -5.67 -3.62 9.14
N ILE A 3 -6.05 -4.36 8.10
CA ILE A 3 -6.53 -3.81 6.83
C ILE A 3 -7.91 -4.35 6.49
N HIS A 4 -8.80 -3.45 6.06
CA HIS A 4 -10.08 -3.83 5.49
C HIS A 4 -9.86 -4.09 4.00
N LYS A 5 -9.76 -5.37 3.62
CA LYS A 5 -9.60 -5.78 2.23
C LYS A 5 -10.96 -6.14 1.60
N PRO A 6 -11.15 -5.93 0.30
CA PRO A 6 -12.31 -6.45 -0.41
C PRO A 6 -12.33 -7.99 -0.37
N ASP A 7 -13.53 -8.57 -0.48
CA ASP A 7 -13.73 -10.01 -0.39
C ASP A 7 -13.09 -10.78 -1.56
N HIS A 8 -12.89 -10.12 -2.71
CA HIS A 8 -12.30 -10.72 -3.90
C HIS A 8 -11.35 -9.75 -4.61
N TRP A 9 -10.42 -10.33 -5.37
CA TRP A 9 -9.57 -9.62 -6.32
C TRP A 9 -10.14 -9.78 -7.73
N PRO A 10 -10.16 -8.72 -8.56
CA PRO A 10 -10.73 -8.83 -9.90
C PRO A 10 -9.94 -9.82 -10.76
N SER A 11 -10.66 -10.63 -11.53
CA SER A 11 -10.09 -11.57 -12.51
C SER A 11 -10.13 -11.02 -13.94
N THR A 12 -10.81 -9.89 -14.16
CA THR A 12 -10.91 -9.22 -15.47
C THR A 12 -10.65 -7.72 -15.35
N VAL A 13 -10.26 -7.11 -16.47
CA VAL A 13 -10.04 -5.66 -16.54
C VAL A 13 -11.34 -4.87 -16.35
N GLU A 14 -12.46 -5.39 -16.85
CA GLU A 14 -13.78 -4.74 -16.72
C GLU A 14 -14.24 -4.72 -15.26
N GLU A 15 -14.11 -5.85 -14.56
CA GLU A 15 -14.37 -5.94 -13.12
C GLU A 15 -13.46 -5.00 -12.32
N ALA A 16 -12.17 -4.96 -12.65
CA ALA A 16 -11.22 -4.05 -12.01
C ALA A 16 -11.63 -2.58 -12.17
N LYS A 17 -12.08 -2.17 -13.37
CA LYS A 17 -12.59 -0.81 -13.62
C LYS A 17 -13.84 -0.52 -12.79
N THR A 18 -14.80 -1.45 -12.73
CA THR A 18 -15.99 -1.28 -11.91
C THR A 18 -15.64 -1.11 -10.43
N ILE A 19 -14.69 -1.88 -9.91
CA ILE A 19 -14.21 -1.73 -8.53
C ILE A 19 -13.57 -0.34 -8.33
N GLN A 20 -12.71 0.10 -9.25
CA GLN A 20 -12.06 1.42 -9.16
C GLN A 20 -13.07 2.57 -9.19
N GLU A 21 -14.08 2.52 -10.07
CA GLU A 21 -15.14 3.53 -10.14
C GLU A 21 -16.04 3.55 -8.90
N ASN A 22 -16.18 2.43 -8.19
CA ASN A 22 -16.89 2.40 -6.91
C ASN A 22 -16.02 2.93 -5.76
N LEU A 23 -14.73 2.60 -5.74
CA LEU A 23 -13.80 3.01 -4.67
C LEU A 23 -13.41 4.48 -4.73
N ARG A 24 -13.42 5.11 -5.92
CA ARG A 24 -12.97 6.52 -6.09
C ARG A 24 -13.70 7.51 -5.18
N TYR A 25 -14.94 7.23 -4.82
CA TYR A 25 -15.76 8.11 -3.96
C TYR A 25 -15.34 8.04 -2.48
N GLN A 26 -14.51 7.07 -2.11
CA GLN A 26 -14.00 6.88 -0.75
C GLN A 26 -12.66 7.59 -0.53
N VAL A 27 -12.08 8.22 -1.56
CA VAL A 27 -10.81 8.96 -1.45
C VAL A 27 -11.02 10.23 -0.63
N ILE A 28 -10.29 10.36 0.48
CA ILE A 28 -10.25 11.58 1.27
C ILE A 28 -9.12 12.48 0.75
N THR A 29 -9.47 13.61 0.15
CA THR A 29 -8.52 14.56 -0.46
C THR A 29 -8.17 15.74 0.45
N THR A 30 -8.52 15.64 1.73
CA THR A 30 -8.21 16.66 2.76
C THR A 30 -7.21 16.07 3.73
N ASP A 31 -6.35 16.91 4.31
CA ASP A 31 -5.41 16.45 5.32
C ASP A 31 -6.16 15.91 6.54
N LYS A 32 -5.85 14.66 6.89
CA LYS A 32 -6.35 13.94 8.06
C LYS A 32 -5.21 13.34 8.88
N LEU A 33 -3.97 13.73 8.59
CA LEU A 33 -2.81 13.27 9.33
C LEU A 33 -2.82 13.89 10.74
N PRO A 34 -2.32 13.16 11.76
CA PRO A 34 -2.13 13.74 13.08
C PRO A 34 -1.03 14.80 13.03
N GLU A 35 -1.05 15.75 13.96
CA GLU A 35 -0.07 16.84 14.03
C GLU A 35 1.37 16.36 14.17
N THR A 36 1.58 15.18 14.77
CA THR A 36 2.90 14.56 14.94
C THR A 36 2.95 13.21 14.25
N ILE A 37 3.91 13.05 13.33
CA ILE A 37 4.20 11.79 12.66
C ILE A 37 5.41 11.15 13.35
N GLN A 38 5.22 9.95 13.90
CA GLN A 38 6.29 9.19 14.55
C GLN A 38 6.99 8.22 13.58
N TYR A 39 6.25 7.73 12.59
CA TYR A 39 6.73 6.73 11.64
C TYR A 39 6.29 7.06 10.22
N VAL A 40 7.16 6.74 9.26
CA VAL A 40 6.87 6.79 7.82
C VAL A 40 7.20 5.44 7.21
N ALA A 41 6.35 4.95 6.31
CA ALA A 41 6.57 3.68 5.62
C ALA A 41 6.82 3.91 4.14
N GLY A 42 7.86 3.27 3.60
CA GLY A 42 8.08 3.11 2.17
C GLY A 42 7.62 1.71 1.73
N VAL A 43 6.98 1.63 0.57
CA VAL A 43 6.58 0.37 -0.07
C VAL A 43 7.13 0.33 -1.48
N ASP A 44 7.64 -0.82 -1.89
CA ASP A 44 8.13 -1.04 -3.26
C ASP A 44 7.81 -2.46 -3.73
N MET A 45 7.72 -2.64 -5.05
CA MET A 45 7.45 -3.94 -5.67
C MET A 45 8.36 -4.17 -6.87
N GLY A 46 9.13 -5.24 -6.82
CA GLY A 46 9.96 -5.73 -7.92
C GLY A 46 9.30 -6.92 -8.62
N PHE A 47 9.70 -7.13 -9.89
CA PHE A 47 9.28 -8.27 -10.69
C PHE A 47 10.49 -9.19 -10.96
N LEU A 48 10.28 -10.48 -10.79
CA LEU A 48 11.24 -11.56 -11.03
C LEU A 48 10.69 -12.49 -12.10
N GLU A 49 11.55 -13.37 -12.64
CA GLU A 49 11.16 -14.40 -13.61
C GLU A 49 10.34 -13.84 -14.79
N ASP A 50 10.90 -12.84 -15.49
CA ASP A 50 10.26 -12.16 -16.61
C ASP A 50 8.85 -11.61 -16.31
N GLY A 51 8.56 -11.32 -15.03
CA GLY A 51 7.31 -10.70 -14.58
C GLY A 51 6.27 -11.66 -14.02
N THR A 52 6.57 -12.96 -13.90
CA THR A 52 5.61 -13.93 -13.34
C THR A 52 5.56 -13.95 -11.82
N ILE A 53 6.63 -13.50 -11.16
CA ILE A 53 6.70 -13.39 -9.70
C ILE A 53 6.87 -11.93 -9.31
N SER A 54 5.95 -11.43 -8.48
CA SER A 54 6.07 -10.12 -7.85
C SER A 54 6.57 -10.26 -6.42
N ARG A 55 7.55 -9.45 -6.04
CA ARG A 55 8.08 -9.36 -4.68
C ARG A 55 7.84 -7.97 -4.13
N ALA A 56 7.12 -7.87 -3.02
CA ALA A 56 6.87 -6.61 -2.33
C ALA A 56 7.76 -6.49 -1.08
N ALA A 57 8.21 -5.28 -0.80
CA ALA A 57 8.94 -4.94 0.40
C ALA A 57 8.34 -3.71 1.06
N VAL A 58 8.35 -3.71 2.40
CA VAL A 58 7.95 -2.58 3.24
C VAL A 58 9.09 -2.24 4.19
N ALA A 59 9.42 -0.95 4.30
CA ALA A 59 10.34 -0.45 5.32
C ALA A 59 9.65 0.66 6.13
N VAL A 60 9.57 0.47 7.45
CA VAL A 60 9.04 1.46 8.39
C VAL A 60 10.22 2.16 9.05
N LEU A 61 10.22 3.49 8.98
CA LEU A 61 11.24 4.34 9.56
C LEU A 61 10.65 5.19 10.68
N SER A 62 11.44 5.50 11.71
CA SER A 62 11.14 6.59 12.62
C SER A 62 11.24 7.94 11.90
N PHE A 63 10.47 8.93 12.34
CA PHE A 63 10.48 10.28 11.77
C PHE A 63 10.67 11.31 12.89
N PRO A 64 11.54 12.33 12.72
CA PRO A 64 12.19 12.76 11.48
C PRO A 64 13.59 12.18 11.20
N ASP A 65 14.12 11.33 12.07
CA ASP A 65 15.50 10.84 12.04
C ASP A 65 15.76 9.68 11.05
N LEU A 66 14.69 9.10 10.48
CA LEU A 66 14.72 8.12 9.38
C LEU A 66 15.48 6.82 9.71
N GLN A 67 15.44 6.38 10.97
CA GLN A 67 16.04 5.11 11.38
C GLN A 67 15.09 3.96 11.08
N ILE A 68 15.62 2.83 10.61
CA ILE A 68 14.80 1.63 10.34
C ILE A 68 14.25 1.09 11.66
N VAL A 69 12.93 0.96 11.71
CA VAL A 69 12.18 0.39 12.85
C VAL A 69 11.75 -1.04 12.53
N GLU A 70 11.25 -1.27 11.32
CA GLU A 70 10.75 -2.58 10.89
C GLU A 70 10.91 -2.76 9.37
N THR A 71 11.11 -4.01 8.95
CA THR A 71 11.06 -4.41 7.54
C THR A 71 10.19 -5.65 7.38
N ALA A 72 9.45 -5.73 6.27
CA ALA A 72 8.76 -6.92 5.86
C ALA A 72 8.98 -7.15 4.36
N ASP A 73 9.59 -8.28 4.02
CA ASP A 73 9.84 -8.73 2.67
C ASP A 73 9.63 -10.25 2.62
N TRP A 74 8.92 -10.73 1.60
CA TRP A 74 8.65 -12.14 1.35
C TRP A 74 9.21 -12.55 -0.01
#